data_AF-A0A0C9WP72-F1
#
_entry.id   AF-A0A0C9WP72-F1
#
_cell.length_a   1.000
_cell.length_b   1.000
_cell.length_c   1.000
_cell.angle_alpha   90.00
_cell.angle_beta   90.00
_cell.angle_gamma   90.00
#
_symmetry.space_group_name_H-M   'P 1'
#
loop_
_entity.id
_entity.type
_entity.pdbx_description
1 polymer ?
#
loop_
_entity_poly.entity_id
_entity_poly.type
_entity_poly.pdbx_seq_one_letter_code
_entity_poly.pdbx_strand_id
1 'polypeptide(L)'
;MFQDKPEDDTSPLSTLVVNRRENTATVISGILTKQILSQGALVPTLTKDIASSNSQKCSWAGPLEMRPHTGTAQSQTMQFICNISLFKKTIPKFKRLEMAIILSGLKKVQLMSFHDLEDFCILSQSCKHPCQYGQFGPHAPRDAALFSLVMKMMTKARKVALLPLTSHGRLIGHIVFLPEALQANTHNFLQVPSSFNGESLTAAIMLWTLQHVPHLSPFKKLPQRPSTITPKIKHQEYFLQARKKLVLAIHTLGFPHKLYEFFHDTVKDKTFSIWWKTLNDSEASALETSMLSDILETTYGRHVGYDKNARVIFVHVSSFETIHMIPKLVNRRQGYPRMVQFYTYGTSEVVPKVFWGIQEIYPCGGVVTFTPHAFLKSPLQVMDVLKKIHKHPLWISYILPQTLGMLAKLSCMNGDGDPLILKKYDEGHFPYTWVLKAIEEGVVALLTSPQKVKDGWIQNFFKLQSPPARDALEIAIGDLEEKFKNTPVFQWNGLIEKAIESDLKEMQKELAIMTKYRRYVIFTSDEDHKPRQPEIALDGLEWVNVSKFNFEDDFYLK
;
A
#
# COMPACT_ATOMS: atom_id res chain seq x y z
N MET A 1 8.74 41.00 -54.75
CA MET A 1 8.37 42.32 -55.30
C MET A 1 7.14 42.76 -54.52
N PHE A 2 7.27 43.77 -53.63
CA PHE A 2 6.24 44.33 -52.73
C PHE A 2 5.59 43.37 -51.69
N GLN A 3 5.08 43.84 -50.52
CA GLN A 3 5.60 44.83 -49.56
C GLN A 3 4.85 44.65 -48.20
N ASP A 4 5.34 45.29 -47.14
CA ASP A 4 4.77 45.28 -45.79
C ASP A 4 3.38 45.96 -45.67
N LYS A 5 2.55 45.57 -44.68
CA LYS A 5 2.39 46.32 -43.42
C LYS A 5 1.36 45.71 -42.41
N PRO A 6 1.36 46.15 -41.14
CA PRO A 6 0.65 45.50 -40.02
C PRO A 6 -0.58 46.27 -39.52
N GLU A 7 -1.31 45.67 -38.56
CA GLU A 7 -2.20 46.38 -37.63
C GLU A 7 -1.89 46.00 -36.18
N ASP A 8 -1.65 47.01 -35.34
CA ASP A 8 -1.85 46.96 -33.89
C ASP A 8 -3.36 46.97 -33.61
N ASP A 9 -3.85 46.38 -32.49
CA ASP A 9 -4.56 47.23 -31.53
C ASP A 9 -4.72 46.67 -30.09
N THR A 10 -4.55 47.62 -29.16
CA THR A 10 -5.08 47.76 -27.78
C THR A 10 -5.43 46.56 -26.87
N SER A 11 -4.69 46.49 -25.76
CA SER A 11 -5.14 45.94 -24.48
C SER A 11 -6.24 46.80 -23.81
N PRO A 12 -6.99 46.22 -22.86
CA PRO A 12 -7.24 46.96 -21.62
C PRO A 12 -6.89 46.16 -20.35
N LEU A 13 -6.13 46.78 -19.45
CA LEU A 13 -5.95 46.30 -18.08
C LEU A 13 -7.27 46.38 -17.30
N SER A 14 -7.60 45.33 -16.55
CA SER A 14 -8.60 45.39 -15.47
C SER A 14 -7.97 45.00 -14.13
N THR A 15 -7.84 45.98 -13.24
CA THR A 15 -7.23 45.81 -11.91
C THR A 15 -8.29 45.32 -10.93
N LEU A 16 -8.29 44.03 -10.59
CA LEU A 16 -9.20 43.47 -9.58
C LEU A 16 -8.50 43.32 -8.23
N VAL A 17 -8.77 44.28 -7.35
CA VAL A 17 -8.46 44.21 -5.92
C VAL A 17 -9.41 43.21 -5.27
N VAL A 18 -8.89 42.09 -4.75
CA VAL A 18 -9.68 41.12 -3.98
C VAL A 18 -9.21 41.09 -2.54
N ASN A 19 -10.13 41.40 -1.62
CA ASN A 19 -9.88 41.49 -0.19
C ASN A 19 -9.46 40.15 0.43
N ARG A 20 -8.39 40.21 1.21
CA ARG A 20 -7.89 39.10 2.02
C ARG A 20 -8.74 38.95 3.29
N ARG A 21 -9.70 38.02 3.28
CA ARG A 21 -10.36 37.57 4.53
C ARG A 21 -9.73 36.28 5.01
N GLU A 22 -9.06 36.38 6.15
CA GLU A 22 -8.67 35.23 6.96
C GLU A 22 -9.94 34.55 7.48
N ASN A 23 -9.98 33.21 7.46
CA ASN A 23 -10.99 32.46 8.20
C ASN A 23 -10.35 31.20 8.81
N THR A 24 -10.63 31.00 10.08
CA THR A 24 -9.95 30.06 10.97
C THR A 24 -10.34 28.61 10.70
N ALA A 25 -9.35 27.72 10.66
CA ALA A 25 -9.57 26.28 10.53
C ALA A 25 -10.27 25.71 11.79
N THR A 26 -11.43 25.08 11.61
CA THR A 26 -12.11 24.32 12.66
C THR A 26 -11.99 22.83 12.34
N VAL A 27 -11.15 22.11 13.10
CA VAL A 27 -10.96 20.66 12.94
C VAL A 27 -11.94 19.93 13.87
N ILE A 28 -12.94 19.26 13.30
CA ILE A 28 -13.84 18.35 14.01
C ILE A 28 -13.60 16.94 13.48
N SER A 29 -13.41 15.98 14.39
CA SER A 29 -12.98 14.61 14.05
C SER A 29 -14.02 13.56 14.44
N GLY A 30 -14.10 12.49 13.63
CA GLY A 30 -14.81 11.25 13.95
C GLY A 30 -15.92 10.88 12.96
N ILE A 31 -16.33 9.61 12.80
CA ILE A 31 -15.82 8.30 13.27
C ILE A 31 -16.24 7.28 12.18
N LEU A 32 -15.42 6.26 11.90
CA LEU A 32 -15.82 5.14 11.03
C LEU A 32 -16.10 3.88 11.86
N THR A 33 -17.24 3.24 11.64
CA THR A 33 -17.64 1.96 12.26
C THR A 33 -17.83 0.91 11.17
N LYS A 34 -17.34 -0.32 11.39
CA LYS A 34 -17.73 -1.49 10.57
C LYS A 34 -18.02 -2.73 11.40
N GLN A 35 -18.90 -3.58 10.85
CA GLN A 35 -19.19 -4.98 11.20
C GLN A 35 -17.90 -5.87 11.17
N ILE A 36 -17.92 -7.21 11.13
CA ILE A 36 -18.96 -8.24 11.26
C ILE A 36 -18.27 -9.48 11.92
N LEU A 37 -18.64 -10.73 11.64
CA LEU A 37 -18.19 -11.97 12.31
C LEU A 37 -17.48 -13.01 11.41
N SER A 38 -16.50 -13.71 12.02
CA SER A 38 -16.18 -15.16 11.98
C SER A 38 -16.02 -15.98 10.68
N GLN A 39 -14.91 -16.73 10.61
CA GLN A 39 -14.90 -18.21 10.48
C GLN A 39 -13.49 -18.80 10.73
N GLY A 40 -13.43 -20.02 11.29
CA GLY A 40 -12.57 -21.07 10.70
C GLY A 40 -11.15 -21.35 11.21
N ALA A 41 -10.63 -20.69 12.25
CA ALA A 41 -9.34 -21.08 12.84
C ALA A 41 -9.31 -20.80 14.36
N LEU A 42 -8.39 -21.46 15.09
CA LEU A 42 -8.10 -21.16 16.50
C LEU A 42 -7.27 -19.87 16.60
N VAL A 43 -7.86 -18.75 16.15
CA VAL A 43 -7.26 -17.42 16.23
C VAL A 43 -7.45 -16.91 17.67
N PRO A 44 -6.42 -16.33 18.32
CA PRO A 44 -6.54 -15.91 19.71
C PRO A 44 -7.67 -14.89 19.82
N THR A 45 -8.66 -15.22 20.65
CA THR A 45 -9.82 -14.39 20.93
C THR A 45 -9.74 -13.95 22.38
N LEU A 46 -9.81 -12.64 22.63
CA LEU A 46 -9.75 -12.07 23.98
C LEU A 46 -10.97 -12.49 24.81
N THR A 47 -10.80 -13.46 25.70
CA THR A 47 -11.77 -13.87 26.72
C THR A 47 -11.78 -12.88 27.91
N LYS A 48 -12.86 -12.88 28.70
CA LYS A 48 -13.13 -11.82 29.69
C LYS A 48 -12.64 -12.08 31.12
N ASP A 49 -12.31 -13.32 31.48
CA ASP A 49 -12.18 -13.73 32.89
C ASP A 49 -10.75 -14.09 33.28
N ILE A 50 -10.10 -13.26 34.11
CA ILE A 50 -8.77 -13.54 34.67
C ILE A 50 -8.67 -13.02 36.11
N ALA A 51 -8.41 -13.94 37.04
CA ALA A 51 -7.98 -13.64 38.40
C ALA A 51 -6.44 -13.49 38.46
N SER A 52 -5.94 -12.60 39.32
CA SER A 52 -4.50 -12.35 39.47
C SER A 52 -3.82 -13.38 40.36
N SER A 53 -2.70 -13.95 39.90
CA SER A 53 -1.73 -14.64 40.78
C SER A 53 -0.32 -14.10 40.57
N ASN A 54 0.46 -14.07 41.65
CA ASN A 54 1.75 -13.37 41.71
C ASN A 54 2.86 -14.38 42.04
N SER A 55 3.70 -14.72 41.07
CA SER A 55 5.08 -15.18 41.30
C SER A 55 5.86 -15.14 39.99
N GLN A 56 7.18 -14.96 40.07
CA GLN A 56 8.07 -14.78 38.92
C GLN A 56 8.43 -16.12 38.23
N LYS A 57 7.45 -17.01 38.08
CA LYS A 57 7.54 -18.23 37.28
C LYS A 57 7.37 -17.91 35.79
N CYS A 58 7.92 -18.77 34.94
CA CYS A 58 7.74 -18.70 33.48
C CYS A 58 6.24 -18.59 33.15
N SER A 59 5.87 -17.50 32.45
CA SER A 59 4.46 -17.10 32.39
C SER A 59 3.63 -17.83 31.33
N TRP A 60 4.27 -18.58 30.43
CA TRP A 60 3.64 -19.49 29.48
C TRP A 60 4.69 -20.45 28.89
N ALA A 61 4.30 -21.70 28.64
CA ALA A 61 5.08 -22.65 27.85
C ALA A 61 4.15 -23.52 27.00
N GLY A 62 4.60 -23.92 25.82
CA GLY A 62 3.80 -24.75 24.92
C GLY A 62 4.50 -25.09 23.60
N PRO A 63 3.81 -25.83 22.72
CA PRO A 63 4.34 -26.24 21.42
C PRO A 63 4.60 -25.06 20.49
N LEU A 64 5.73 -25.10 19.80
CA LEU A 64 6.00 -24.36 18.57
C LEU A 64 5.75 -25.29 17.38
N GLU A 65 4.81 -24.90 16.54
CA GLU A 65 4.53 -25.54 15.26
C GLU A 65 4.86 -24.62 14.10
N MET A 66 5.26 -25.22 12.98
CA MET A 66 5.60 -24.50 11.74
C MET A 66 5.00 -25.26 10.55
N ARG A 67 4.55 -24.53 9.52
CA ARG A 67 4.19 -25.15 8.25
C ARG A 67 5.46 -25.47 7.44
N PRO A 68 5.65 -26.71 6.95
CA PRO A 68 6.75 -27.02 6.04
C PRO A 68 6.66 -26.20 4.74
N HIS A 69 7.77 -25.66 4.27
CA HIS A 69 7.85 -24.96 2.97
C HIS A 69 8.10 -25.93 1.79
N THR A 70 7.74 -27.21 1.94
CA THR A 70 7.88 -28.21 0.88
C THR A 70 6.86 -27.94 -0.21
N GLY A 71 7.32 -27.54 -1.40
CA GLY A 71 6.52 -26.97 -2.49
C GLY A 71 5.54 -27.89 -3.22
N THR A 72 4.92 -28.85 -2.55
CA THR A 72 3.79 -29.64 -3.06
C THR A 72 2.51 -29.26 -2.31
N ALA A 73 1.47 -28.87 -3.04
CA ALA A 73 0.29 -28.16 -2.55
C ALA A 73 -0.69 -28.97 -1.65
N GLN A 74 -0.22 -30.04 -1.00
CA GLN A 74 -1.08 -31.02 -0.31
C GLN A 74 -0.82 -31.17 1.20
N SER A 75 0.30 -30.69 1.74
CA SER A 75 0.56 -30.76 3.19
C SER A 75 0.15 -29.48 3.92
N GLN A 76 -1.15 -29.33 4.19
CA GLN A 76 -1.65 -28.26 5.06
C GLN A 76 -1.34 -28.49 6.55
N THR A 77 -0.90 -29.69 6.92
CA THR A 77 -0.65 -30.09 8.32
C THR A 77 0.52 -29.32 8.93
N MET A 78 0.27 -28.70 10.07
CA MET A 78 1.31 -28.09 10.89
C MET A 78 2.23 -29.15 11.48
N GLN A 79 3.54 -28.94 11.39
CA GLN A 79 4.52 -29.84 11.98
C GLN A 79 4.96 -29.30 13.34
N PHE A 80 4.90 -30.17 14.37
CA PHE A 80 5.53 -29.89 15.66
C PHE A 80 7.05 -29.79 15.49
N ILE A 81 7.63 -28.72 16.03
CA ILE A 81 9.08 -28.49 16.00
C ILE A 81 9.69 -28.73 17.37
N CYS A 82 9.27 -27.98 18.39
CA CYS A 82 9.77 -28.11 19.76
C CYS A 82 8.83 -27.43 20.75
N ASN A 83 9.09 -27.55 22.05
CA ASN A 83 8.42 -26.75 23.06
C ASN A 83 9.22 -25.48 23.36
N ILE A 84 8.52 -24.35 23.44
CA ILE A 84 9.08 -23.04 23.76
C ILE A 84 8.44 -22.47 25.01
N SER A 85 9.14 -21.52 25.65
CA SER A 85 8.69 -20.88 26.88
C SER A 85 8.92 -19.37 26.86
N LEU A 86 7.96 -18.60 27.41
CA LEU A 86 8.04 -17.15 27.57
C LEU A 86 8.72 -16.84 28.90
N PHE A 87 10.03 -16.60 28.84
CA PHE A 87 10.87 -16.42 30.03
C PHE A 87 11.02 -14.97 30.47
N LYS A 88 10.89 -14.01 29.54
CA LYS A 88 10.94 -12.56 29.84
C LYS A 88 9.84 -11.82 29.09
N LYS A 89 9.29 -10.77 29.70
CA LYS A 89 8.34 -9.83 29.07
C LYS A 89 8.50 -8.43 29.66
N THR A 90 8.20 -7.38 28.88
CA THR A 90 8.05 -6.02 29.43
C THR A 90 6.70 -5.86 30.12
N ILE A 91 6.52 -4.77 30.87
CA ILE A 91 5.19 -4.35 31.33
C ILE A 91 4.32 -4.05 30.09
N PRO A 92 3.08 -4.57 30.00
CA PRO A 92 2.19 -4.27 28.88
C PRO A 92 1.62 -2.86 28.99
N LYS A 93 1.59 -2.10 27.89
CA LYS A 93 0.89 -0.79 27.83
C LYS A 93 -0.62 -0.93 28.04
N PHE A 94 -1.19 -2.09 27.70
CA PHE A 94 -2.61 -2.40 27.87
C PHE A 94 -2.75 -3.76 28.56
N LYS A 95 -3.29 -3.82 29.79
CA LYS A 95 -3.42 -5.07 30.56
C LYS A 95 -4.12 -6.21 29.80
N ARG A 96 -5.14 -5.90 28.99
CA ARG A 96 -5.85 -6.90 28.16
C ARG A 96 -5.00 -7.49 27.04
N LEU A 97 -3.95 -6.79 26.60
CA LEU A 97 -3.03 -7.24 25.55
C LEU A 97 -1.72 -7.74 26.15
N GLU A 98 -1.77 -8.28 27.37
CA GLU A 98 -0.60 -8.94 27.95
C GLU A 98 -0.31 -10.25 27.21
N MET A 99 0.93 -10.42 26.78
CA MET A 99 1.37 -11.54 25.96
C MET A 99 1.09 -12.89 26.65
N ALA A 100 1.32 -13.00 27.95
CA ALA A 100 0.99 -14.21 28.72
C ALA A 100 -0.52 -14.52 28.70
N ILE A 101 -1.38 -13.50 28.71
CA ILE A 101 -2.84 -13.65 28.62
C ILE A 101 -3.22 -14.15 27.22
N ILE A 102 -2.73 -13.48 26.17
CA ILE A 102 -2.99 -13.86 24.78
C ILE A 102 -2.53 -15.31 24.52
N LEU A 103 -1.32 -15.66 24.98
CA LEU A 103 -0.76 -17.01 24.86
C LEU A 103 -1.51 -18.03 25.72
N SER A 104 -2.06 -17.67 26.89
CA SER A 104 -2.83 -18.63 27.70
C SER A 104 -4.09 -19.14 26.99
N GLY A 105 -4.68 -18.33 26.10
CA GLY A 105 -5.75 -18.76 25.19
C GLY A 105 -5.25 -19.61 24.01
N LEU A 106 -3.94 -19.62 23.76
CA LEU A 106 -3.28 -20.41 22.71
C LEU A 106 -2.64 -21.67 23.31
N LYS A 107 -3.22 -22.83 22.97
CA LYS A 107 -2.61 -24.13 23.33
C LYS A 107 -1.23 -24.35 22.70
N LYS A 108 -0.85 -23.56 21.69
CA LYS A 108 0.39 -23.64 20.90
C LYS A 108 0.63 -22.36 20.10
N VAL A 109 1.89 -22.09 19.77
CA VAL A 109 2.28 -21.03 18.82
C VAL A 109 2.48 -21.67 17.44
N GLN A 110 1.75 -21.17 16.44
CA GLN A 110 1.84 -21.67 15.06
C GLN A 110 2.42 -20.56 14.17
N LEU A 111 3.62 -20.80 13.61
CA LEU A 111 4.25 -19.87 12.68
C LEU A 111 3.71 -20.15 11.26
N MET A 112 2.64 -19.43 10.93
CA MET A 112 1.84 -19.62 9.71
C MET A 112 2.49 -19.02 8.45
N SER A 113 3.20 -17.91 8.62
CA SER A 113 3.75 -17.08 7.52
C SER A 113 5.10 -16.49 7.91
N PHE A 114 6.02 -16.45 6.94
CA PHE A 114 7.37 -15.91 7.09
C PHE A 114 7.61 -14.81 6.06
N HIS A 115 7.77 -13.58 6.54
CA HIS A 115 7.90 -12.37 5.73
C HIS A 115 9.37 -11.95 5.66
N ASP A 116 9.83 -11.37 4.55
CA ASP A 116 11.16 -10.78 4.51
C ASP A 116 11.27 -9.61 5.50
N LEU A 117 12.45 -9.43 6.08
CA LEU A 117 12.71 -8.37 7.06
C LEU A 117 12.44 -6.98 6.47
N GLU A 118 12.74 -6.84 5.18
CA GLU A 118 12.51 -5.65 4.36
C GLU A 118 11.01 -5.36 4.21
N ASP A 119 10.20 -6.35 3.83
CA ASP A 119 8.74 -6.21 3.68
C ASP A 119 8.07 -5.97 5.04
N PHE A 120 8.56 -6.63 6.08
CA PHE A 120 8.14 -6.36 7.45
C PHE A 120 8.46 -4.92 7.87
N CYS A 121 9.59 -4.34 7.45
CA CYS A 121 9.87 -2.93 7.73
C CYS A 121 8.82 -2.00 7.10
N ILE A 122 8.22 -2.35 5.95
CA ILE A 122 7.11 -1.62 5.34
C ILE A 122 5.82 -1.84 6.16
N LEU A 123 5.44 -3.09 6.43
CA LEU A 123 4.26 -3.43 7.24
C LEU A 123 4.29 -2.80 8.65
N SER A 124 5.48 -2.67 9.23
CA SER A 124 5.69 -2.07 10.56
C SER A 124 5.27 -0.59 10.61
N GLN A 125 5.33 0.13 9.48
CA GLN A 125 4.93 1.55 9.39
C GLN A 125 3.41 1.74 9.49
N SER A 126 2.64 0.73 9.07
CA SER A 126 1.17 0.72 9.24
C SER A 126 0.73 0.35 10.67
N CYS A 127 1.67 0.04 11.56
CA CYS A 127 1.42 -0.40 12.93
C CYS A 127 1.83 0.65 13.97
N LYS A 128 1.17 0.62 15.12
CA LYS A 128 1.60 1.35 16.32
C LYS A 128 2.89 0.74 16.86
N HIS A 129 3.73 1.56 17.50
CA HIS A 129 4.88 1.09 18.27
C HIS A 129 4.48 -0.06 19.20
N PRO A 130 5.32 -1.11 19.36
CA PRO A 130 4.95 -2.29 20.13
C PRO A 130 4.42 -1.95 21.52
N CYS A 131 3.36 -2.65 21.93
CA CYS A 131 2.72 -2.43 23.23
C CYS A 131 3.24 -3.35 24.34
N GLN A 132 3.96 -4.42 23.96
CA GLN A 132 4.75 -5.26 24.85
C GLN A 132 5.78 -6.06 24.03
N TYR A 133 6.91 -6.40 24.66
CA TYR A 133 7.87 -7.39 24.14
C TYR A 133 7.88 -8.62 25.03
N GLY A 134 8.15 -9.78 24.42
CA GLY A 134 8.39 -11.06 25.08
C GLY A 134 9.65 -11.72 24.52
N GLN A 135 10.29 -12.56 25.31
CA GLN A 135 11.50 -13.30 24.92
C GLN A 135 11.20 -14.79 25.06
N PHE A 136 11.31 -15.51 23.95
CA PHE A 136 11.06 -16.94 23.85
C PHE A 136 12.35 -17.72 23.65
N GLY A 137 12.38 -18.90 24.25
CA GLY A 137 13.50 -19.84 24.17
C GLY A 137 13.00 -21.28 24.30
N PRO A 138 13.89 -22.28 24.17
CA PRO A 138 13.53 -23.67 24.37
C PRO A 138 12.97 -23.90 25.78
N HIS A 139 11.95 -24.73 25.90
CA HIS A 139 11.36 -25.03 27.21
C HIS A 139 12.23 -25.97 28.05
N ALA A 140 12.84 -26.97 27.42
CA ALA A 140 13.79 -27.90 28.05
C ALA A 140 15.04 -28.09 27.16
N PRO A 141 16.15 -28.65 27.70
CA PRO A 141 17.40 -28.83 26.93
C PRO A 141 17.23 -29.62 25.62
N ARG A 142 16.31 -30.59 25.58
CA ARG A 142 15.96 -31.37 24.37
C ARG A 142 15.38 -30.50 23.23
N ASP A 143 14.73 -29.39 23.57
CA ASP A 143 14.10 -28.49 22.60
C ASP A 143 15.13 -27.52 21.96
N ALA A 144 16.32 -27.36 22.56
CA ALA A 144 17.31 -26.35 22.20
C ALA A 144 17.87 -26.52 20.78
N ALA A 145 18.17 -27.74 20.34
CA ALA A 145 18.73 -28.00 19.01
C ALA A 145 17.75 -27.61 17.88
N LEU A 146 16.47 -27.97 18.03
CA LEU A 146 15.43 -27.66 17.05
C LEU A 146 15.03 -26.18 17.09
N PHE A 147 15.01 -25.56 18.28
CA PHE A 147 14.83 -24.11 18.40
C PHE A 147 15.97 -23.32 17.74
N SER A 148 17.24 -23.74 17.95
CA SER A 148 18.42 -23.16 17.29
C SER A 148 18.34 -23.29 15.77
N LEU A 149 17.79 -24.40 15.24
CA LEU A 149 17.58 -24.59 13.80
C LEU A 149 16.59 -23.58 13.22
N VAL A 150 15.43 -23.35 13.88
CA VAL A 150 14.45 -22.32 13.46
C VAL A 150 15.08 -20.93 13.47
N MET A 151 15.80 -20.60 14.56
CA MET A 151 16.50 -19.32 14.70
C MET A 151 17.55 -19.10 13.59
N LYS A 152 18.35 -20.13 13.27
CA LYS A 152 19.33 -20.09 12.17
C LYS A 152 18.67 -19.97 10.80
N MET A 153 17.56 -20.68 10.58
CA MET A 153 16.77 -20.58 9.34
C MET A 153 16.25 -19.16 9.13
N MET A 154 15.54 -18.60 10.12
CA MET A 154 14.99 -17.24 10.06
C MET A 154 16.09 -16.19 9.89
N THR A 155 17.20 -16.31 10.62
CA THR A 155 18.34 -15.39 10.51
C THR A 155 18.99 -15.45 9.13
N LYS A 156 19.31 -16.66 8.63
CA LYS A 156 19.96 -16.86 7.32
C LYS A 156 19.08 -16.38 6.16
N ALA A 157 17.77 -16.60 6.26
CA ALA A 157 16.81 -16.18 5.25
C ALA A 157 16.30 -14.73 5.44
N ARG A 158 16.78 -13.99 6.46
CA ARG A 158 16.26 -12.66 6.87
C ARG A 158 14.73 -12.63 7.00
N LYS A 159 14.13 -13.68 7.56
CA LYS A 159 12.67 -13.78 7.75
C LYS A 159 12.23 -13.42 9.16
N VAL A 160 11.06 -12.78 9.27
CA VAL A 160 10.28 -12.65 10.50
C VAL A 160 9.03 -13.53 10.40
N ALA A 161 8.47 -13.98 11.52
CA ALA A 161 7.20 -14.70 11.52
C ALA A 161 6.09 -13.84 12.12
N LEU A 162 4.91 -13.84 11.49
CA LEU A 162 3.74 -13.09 11.95
C LEU A 162 2.65 -14.05 12.44
N LEU A 163 2.17 -13.82 13.67
CA LEU A 163 1.03 -14.50 14.26
C LEU A 163 -0.14 -13.50 14.40
N PRO A 164 -1.26 -13.67 13.67
CA PRO A 164 -2.38 -12.72 13.72
C PRO A 164 -3.03 -12.65 15.10
N LEU A 165 -3.31 -11.42 15.55
CA LEU A 165 -4.06 -11.14 16.77
C LEU A 165 -5.47 -10.72 16.42
N THR A 166 -6.48 -11.44 16.94
CA THR A 166 -7.88 -11.05 16.75
C THR A 166 -8.57 -10.60 18.02
N SER A 167 -9.57 -9.73 17.83
CA SER A 167 -10.58 -9.43 18.84
C SER A 167 -11.94 -9.50 18.17
N HIS A 168 -12.88 -10.26 18.75
CA HIS A 168 -14.21 -10.51 18.18
C HIS A 168 -14.18 -10.94 16.69
N GLY A 169 -13.22 -11.80 16.33
CA GLY A 169 -13.04 -12.31 14.97
C GLY A 169 -12.38 -11.34 13.97
N ARG A 170 -11.90 -10.17 14.40
CA ARG A 170 -11.23 -9.18 13.55
C ARG A 170 -9.76 -9.06 13.85
N LEU A 171 -8.94 -8.94 12.81
CA LEU A 171 -7.51 -8.68 12.93
C LEU A 171 -7.27 -7.29 13.55
N ILE A 172 -6.68 -7.24 14.74
CA ILE A 172 -6.34 -6.00 15.46
C ILE A 172 -4.83 -5.75 15.52
N GLY A 173 -4.01 -6.76 15.23
CA GLY A 173 -2.56 -6.68 15.29
C GLY A 173 -1.87 -7.98 14.87
N HIS A 174 -0.58 -8.04 15.13
CA HIS A 174 0.24 -9.24 15.02
C HIS A 174 1.16 -9.37 16.24
N ILE A 175 1.49 -10.60 16.63
CA ILE A 175 2.73 -10.88 17.35
C ILE A 175 3.79 -11.12 16.29
N VAL A 176 4.81 -10.26 16.27
CA VAL A 176 5.96 -10.38 15.38
C VAL A 176 7.04 -11.16 16.11
N PHE A 177 7.49 -12.27 15.55
CA PHE A 177 8.61 -13.06 16.06
C PHE A 177 9.87 -12.78 15.22
N LEU A 178 10.93 -12.31 15.87
CA LEU A 178 12.19 -11.86 15.26
C LEU A 178 13.39 -12.49 16.00
N PRO A 179 14.30 -13.18 15.30
CA PRO A 179 15.57 -13.63 15.86
C PRO A 179 16.42 -12.46 16.34
N GLU A 180 17.06 -12.59 17.50
CA GLU A 180 17.90 -11.52 18.06
C GLU A 180 19.01 -11.04 17.11
N ALA A 181 19.62 -11.95 16.34
CA ALA A 181 20.63 -11.62 15.32
C ALA A 181 20.14 -10.65 14.21
N LEU A 182 18.82 -10.49 14.01
CA LEU A 182 18.23 -9.52 13.09
C LEU A 182 17.85 -8.19 13.77
N GLN A 183 17.97 -8.07 15.10
CA GLN A 183 17.64 -6.84 15.82
C GLN A 183 18.59 -5.68 15.49
N ALA A 184 19.88 -5.99 15.26
CA ALA A 184 20.89 -5.02 14.82
C ALA A 184 20.41 -4.16 13.64
N ASN A 185 19.70 -4.76 12.69
CA ASN A 185 19.21 -4.10 11.48
C ASN A 185 17.82 -3.44 11.66
N THR A 186 17.14 -3.67 12.79
CA THR A 186 15.75 -3.21 13.05
C THR A 186 15.61 -2.28 14.25
N HIS A 187 16.71 -1.90 14.92
CA HIS A 187 16.72 -1.01 16.09
C HIS A 187 15.87 0.27 15.93
N ASN A 188 15.83 0.83 14.72
CA ASN A 188 15.06 2.03 14.39
C ASN A 188 13.52 1.85 14.43
N PHE A 189 13.00 0.63 14.24
CA PHE A 189 11.56 0.37 14.10
C PHE A 189 10.97 -0.29 15.34
N LEU A 190 11.52 -1.43 15.73
CA LEU A 190 11.01 -2.18 16.88
C LEU A 190 11.48 -1.65 18.22
N GLN A 191 12.58 -0.88 18.30
CA GLN A 191 13.10 -0.32 19.56
C GLN A 191 13.14 -1.36 20.70
N VAL A 192 13.62 -2.58 20.40
CA VAL A 192 13.67 -3.67 21.38
C VAL A 192 14.52 -3.23 22.58
N PRO A 193 14.05 -3.37 23.83
CA PRO A 193 14.82 -2.92 24.99
C PRO A 193 16.11 -3.71 25.13
N SER A 194 17.24 -3.03 25.38
CA SER A 194 18.59 -3.61 25.55
C SER A 194 18.77 -4.65 26.68
N SER A 195 17.70 -4.93 27.42
CA SER A 195 17.65 -6.04 28.37
C SER A 195 17.31 -7.39 27.73
N PHE A 196 16.91 -7.42 26.45
CA PHE A 196 16.58 -8.62 25.69
C PHE A 196 17.84 -9.04 24.91
N ASN A 197 18.72 -9.78 25.58
CA ASN A 197 19.95 -10.33 25.01
C ASN A 197 19.97 -11.88 25.17
N GLY A 198 20.59 -12.61 24.24
CA GLY A 198 20.79 -14.07 24.25
C GLY A 198 20.43 -14.78 22.92
N GLU A 199 20.59 -16.11 22.88
CA GLU A 199 20.11 -16.92 21.74
C GLU A 199 18.59 -17.09 21.80
N SER A 200 17.86 -16.01 21.51
CA SER A 200 16.43 -15.89 21.82
C SER A 200 15.57 -15.39 20.67
N LEU A 201 14.32 -15.85 20.63
CA LEU A 201 13.31 -15.36 19.70
C LEU A 201 12.53 -14.24 20.40
N THR A 202 12.72 -13.00 19.97
CA THR A 202 11.99 -11.86 20.52
C THR A 202 10.64 -11.75 19.84
N ALA A 203 9.59 -11.60 20.65
CA ALA A 203 8.22 -11.37 20.23
C ALA A 203 7.80 -9.93 20.53
N ALA A 204 7.14 -9.24 19.60
CA ALA A 204 6.61 -7.90 19.80
C ALA A 204 5.11 -7.85 19.46
N ILE A 205 4.28 -7.35 20.38
CA ILE A 205 2.84 -7.14 20.11
C ILE A 205 2.68 -5.81 19.38
N MET A 206 2.38 -5.88 18.09
CA MET A 206 2.13 -4.72 17.23
C MET A 206 0.65 -4.64 16.87
N LEU A 207 0.05 -3.47 17.09
CA LEU A 207 -1.36 -3.22 16.77
C LEU A 207 -1.45 -2.43 15.48
N TRP A 208 -2.41 -2.77 14.61
CA TRP A 208 -2.67 -1.98 13.41
C TRP A 208 -3.10 -0.56 13.78
N THR A 209 -2.64 0.41 13.01
CA THR A 209 -3.04 1.80 13.19
C THR A 209 -4.37 2.02 12.47
N LEU A 210 -5.48 1.68 13.15
CA LEU A 210 -6.86 1.90 12.65
C LEU A 210 -7.22 3.38 12.40
N GLN A 211 -6.31 4.30 12.72
CA GLN A 211 -6.42 5.73 12.42
C GLN A 211 -5.46 6.04 11.28
N HIS A 212 -5.93 6.75 10.26
CA HIS A 212 -5.04 7.56 9.42
C HIS A 212 -4.16 8.38 10.36
N VAL A 213 -2.84 8.14 10.37
CA VAL A 213 -1.89 9.00 11.07
C VAL A 213 -1.77 10.28 10.23
N PRO A 214 -2.33 11.43 10.63
CA PRO A 214 -2.37 12.60 9.76
C PRO A 214 -1.01 13.30 9.64
N HIS A 215 -0.06 12.92 10.49
CA HIS A 215 1.27 13.51 10.57
C HIS A 215 2.31 12.48 11.03
N LEU A 216 3.11 12.00 10.07
CA LEU A 216 4.54 11.77 10.35
C LEU A 216 5.24 13.13 10.25
N SER A 217 5.21 13.91 11.33
CA SER A 217 5.99 15.15 11.41
C SER A 217 7.49 14.82 11.40
N PRO A 218 8.31 15.44 10.54
CA PRO A 218 9.73 15.12 10.48
C PRO A 218 10.47 15.62 11.74
N PHE A 219 10.93 14.65 12.52
CA PHE A 219 12.10 14.66 13.42
C PHE A 219 12.34 15.86 14.36
N LYS A 220 12.36 15.57 15.67
CA LYS A 220 12.98 16.44 16.68
C LYS A 220 14.46 16.68 16.33
N LYS A 221 14.90 17.94 16.33
CA LYS A 221 16.31 18.31 16.15
C LYS A 221 17.20 17.64 17.20
N LEU A 222 18.26 16.94 16.78
CA LEU A 222 19.33 16.48 17.67
C LEU A 222 20.48 17.52 17.73
N PRO A 223 21.29 17.55 18.81
CA PRO A 223 22.34 18.55 18.97
C PRO A 223 23.52 18.32 17.99
N GLN A 224 24.04 19.39 17.41
CA GLN A 224 25.28 19.35 16.65
C GLN A 224 26.48 19.17 17.61
N ARG A 225 27.40 18.26 17.27
CA ARG A 225 28.67 18.07 17.98
C ARG A 225 29.78 18.73 17.15
N PRO A 226 30.59 19.66 17.70
CA PRO A 226 31.67 20.28 16.96
C PRO A 226 32.84 19.30 16.80
N SER A 227 33.35 19.15 15.58
CA SER A 227 34.54 18.36 15.27
C SER A 227 35.62 19.25 14.67
N THR A 228 36.55 19.68 15.51
CA THR A 228 37.78 20.37 15.11
C THR A 228 38.88 19.35 14.81
N ILE A 229 39.31 19.26 13.55
CA ILE A 229 40.67 18.90 13.08
C ILE A 229 40.76 19.35 11.61
N THR A 230 41.82 20.09 11.25
CA THR A 230 42.04 20.63 9.89
C THR A 230 43.31 20.06 9.26
N PRO A 231 43.21 19.28 8.16
CA PRO A 231 44.33 18.98 7.28
C PRO A 231 44.60 20.11 6.27
N LYS A 232 45.62 19.94 5.42
CA LYS A 232 46.18 20.96 4.52
C LYS A 232 45.53 21.01 3.12
N ILE A 233 45.71 22.16 2.49
CA ILE A 233 44.74 22.79 1.59
C ILE A 233 45.18 22.69 0.12
N LYS A 234 44.35 22.01 -0.70
CA LYS A 234 44.12 22.17 -2.16
C LYS A 234 43.23 21.03 -2.67
N HIS A 235 43.66 19.77 -2.53
CA HIS A 235 42.76 18.61 -2.71
C HIS A 235 41.58 18.65 -1.74
N GLN A 236 41.83 19.15 -0.52
CA GLN A 236 40.80 19.38 0.49
C GLN A 236 39.79 20.46 0.08
N GLU A 237 40.11 21.43 -0.79
CA GLU A 237 39.13 22.43 -1.21
C GLU A 237 38.12 21.83 -2.17
N TYR A 238 38.58 21.06 -3.17
CA TYR A 238 37.69 20.28 -4.03
C TYR A 238 36.88 19.25 -3.24
N PHE A 239 37.50 18.54 -2.29
CA PHE A 239 36.79 17.59 -1.42
C PHE A 239 35.76 18.29 -0.50
N LEU A 240 36.08 19.45 0.07
CA LEU A 240 35.15 20.24 0.87
C LEU A 240 34.05 20.88 0.02
N GLN A 241 34.33 21.30 -1.21
CA GLN A 241 33.33 21.84 -2.13
C GLN A 241 32.39 20.74 -2.64
N ALA A 242 32.90 19.57 -3.04
CA ALA A 242 32.10 18.40 -3.37
C ALA A 242 31.22 17.99 -2.18
N ARG A 243 31.80 17.94 -0.96
CA ARG A 243 31.04 17.65 0.27
C ARG A 243 30.02 18.74 0.61
N LYS A 244 30.29 20.02 0.33
CA LYS A 244 29.31 21.12 0.47
C LYS A 244 28.15 20.97 -0.53
N LYS A 245 28.44 20.68 -1.81
CA LYS A 245 27.42 20.41 -2.84
C LYS A 245 26.55 19.22 -2.46
N LEU A 246 27.16 18.11 -2.05
CA LEU A 246 26.47 16.91 -1.56
C LEU A 246 25.58 17.20 -0.35
N VAL A 247 26.10 17.89 0.68
CA VAL A 247 25.32 18.26 1.88
C VAL A 247 24.16 19.19 1.52
N LEU A 248 24.37 20.13 0.59
CA LEU A 248 23.30 20.99 0.08
C LEU A 248 22.24 20.17 -0.68
N ALA A 249 22.64 19.28 -1.59
CA ALA A 249 21.73 18.41 -2.33
C ALA A 249 20.89 17.52 -1.40
N ILE A 250 21.54 16.86 -0.42
CA ILE A 250 20.87 16.05 0.61
C ILE A 250 19.85 16.88 1.38
N HIS A 251 20.20 18.11 1.76
CA HIS A 251 19.30 19.00 2.50
C HIS A 251 18.13 19.51 1.64
N THR A 252 18.40 19.95 0.40
CA THR A 252 17.39 20.50 -0.53
C THR A 252 16.37 19.44 -0.93
N LEU A 253 16.80 18.22 -1.26
CA LEU A 253 15.90 17.13 -1.65
C LEU A 253 15.28 16.38 -0.45
N GLY A 254 15.73 16.67 0.78
CA GLY A 254 15.32 15.95 1.98
C GLY A 254 15.73 14.48 1.97
N PHE A 255 16.90 14.14 1.40
CA PHE A 255 17.30 12.77 1.12
C PHE A 255 17.38 11.92 2.41
N PRO A 256 16.54 10.87 2.57
CA PRO A 256 16.46 10.13 3.83
C PRO A 256 17.75 9.40 4.16
N HIS A 257 18.21 9.52 5.41
CA HIS A 257 19.45 8.87 5.86
C HIS A 257 19.45 7.35 5.62
N LYS A 258 18.32 6.67 5.87
CA LYS A 258 18.15 5.22 5.60
C LYS A 258 18.32 4.87 4.12
N LEU A 259 17.89 5.74 3.20
CA LEU A 259 18.07 5.54 1.77
C LEU A 259 19.53 5.78 1.38
N TYR A 260 20.20 6.74 2.03
CA TYR A 260 21.62 7.00 1.82
C TYR A 260 22.47 5.82 2.32
N GLU A 261 22.19 5.29 3.52
CA GLU A 261 22.79 4.06 4.03
C GLU A 261 22.53 2.88 3.08
N PHE A 262 21.31 2.73 2.55
CA PHE A 262 20.99 1.68 1.59
C PHE A 262 21.86 1.74 0.33
N PHE A 263 22.13 2.92 -0.23
CA PHE A 263 23.02 3.06 -1.40
C PHE A 263 24.52 3.05 -1.06
N HIS A 264 24.89 3.37 0.19
CA HIS A 264 26.28 3.34 0.66
C HIS A 264 26.75 1.93 1.10
N ASP A 265 25.81 1.04 1.43
CA ASP A 265 26.09 -0.37 1.70
C ASP A 265 26.64 -1.09 0.44
N THR A 266 27.84 -1.66 0.57
CA THR A 266 28.58 -2.30 -0.54
C THR A 266 28.04 -3.68 -0.92
N VAL A 267 27.11 -4.26 -0.16
CA VAL A 267 26.71 -5.67 -0.27
C VAL A 267 25.57 -5.91 -1.29
N LYS A 268 25.80 -5.47 -2.54
CA LYS A 268 25.11 -5.82 -3.83
C LYS A 268 24.02 -4.89 -4.39
N ASP A 269 24.06 -4.81 -5.72
CA ASP A 269 22.99 -4.47 -6.71
C ASP A 269 22.06 -3.28 -6.39
N LYS A 270 22.67 -2.15 -6.04
CA LYS A 270 21.99 -0.86 -5.81
C LYS A 270 21.67 -0.15 -7.13
N THR A 271 20.93 -0.81 -8.02
CA THR A 271 20.55 -0.24 -9.32
C THR A 271 19.40 0.76 -9.18
N PHE A 272 19.54 1.90 -9.85
CA PHE A 272 18.49 2.92 -9.88
C PHE A 272 18.19 3.42 -11.30
N SER A 273 17.01 4.00 -11.48
CA SER A 273 16.67 4.85 -12.61
C SER A 273 15.92 6.10 -12.13
N ILE A 274 16.02 7.18 -12.89
CA ILE A 274 15.40 8.46 -12.56
C ILE A 274 14.42 8.83 -13.67
N TRP A 275 13.13 8.78 -13.39
CA TRP A 275 12.05 9.25 -14.26
C TRP A 275 11.72 10.71 -13.96
N TRP A 276 12.05 11.59 -14.91
CA TRP A 276 11.79 13.03 -14.79
C TRP A 276 11.23 13.65 -16.09
N LYS A 277 10.75 12.79 -17.01
CA LYS A 277 10.15 13.24 -18.26
C LYS A 277 8.85 13.98 -17.95
N THR A 278 8.83 15.28 -18.19
CA THR A 278 7.61 16.08 -18.08
C THR A 278 7.02 16.38 -19.46
N LEU A 279 5.84 16.99 -19.50
CA LEU A 279 5.34 17.62 -20.73
C LEU A 279 6.02 18.98 -20.99
N ASN A 280 6.53 19.63 -19.92
CA ASN A 280 7.12 20.97 -19.92
C ASN A 280 8.42 20.93 -19.10
N ASP A 281 9.54 20.58 -19.74
CA ASP A 281 10.82 20.41 -19.02
C ASP A 281 11.28 21.74 -18.41
N SER A 282 11.33 21.77 -17.07
CA SER A 282 11.69 22.96 -16.29
C SER A 282 13.13 22.91 -15.82
N GLU A 283 13.80 24.06 -15.80
CA GLU A 283 15.17 24.19 -15.26
C GLU A 283 15.26 23.74 -13.79
N ALA A 284 14.20 23.98 -13.01
CA ALA A 284 14.10 23.50 -11.63
C ALA A 284 14.16 21.97 -11.54
N SER A 285 13.38 21.27 -12.37
CA SER A 285 13.40 19.80 -12.41
C SER A 285 14.74 19.24 -12.90
N ALA A 286 15.41 19.92 -13.85
CA ALA A 286 16.75 19.55 -14.29
C ALA A 286 17.79 19.73 -13.16
N LEU A 287 17.74 20.84 -12.42
CA LEU A 287 18.62 21.10 -11.28
C LEU A 287 18.42 20.10 -10.14
N GLU A 288 17.17 19.82 -9.76
CA GLU A 288 16.83 18.83 -8.73
C GLU A 288 17.23 17.40 -9.15
N THR A 289 17.14 17.09 -10.44
CA THR A 289 17.63 15.82 -11.02
C THR A 289 19.16 15.73 -10.99
N SER A 290 19.88 16.82 -11.26
CA SER A 290 21.33 16.87 -11.09
C SER A 290 21.72 16.68 -9.62
N MET A 291 21.05 17.35 -8.68
CA MET A 291 21.29 17.16 -7.24
C MET A 291 21.05 15.71 -6.80
N LEU A 292 20.00 15.06 -7.31
CA LEU A 292 19.74 13.64 -7.00
C LEU A 292 20.85 12.74 -7.55
N SER A 293 21.31 13.02 -8.78
CA SER A 293 22.38 12.28 -9.43
C SER A 293 23.71 12.42 -8.66
N ASP A 294 24.09 13.64 -8.26
CA ASP A 294 25.28 13.92 -7.43
C ASP A 294 25.28 13.08 -6.12
N ILE A 295 24.12 12.95 -5.46
CA ILE A 295 23.99 12.13 -4.25
C ILE A 295 24.21 10.65 -4.59
N LEU A 296 23.52 10.14 -5.61
CA LEU A 296 23.52 8.72 -5.95
C LEU A 296 24.87 8.26 -6.54
N GLU A 297 25.59 9.12 -7.25
CA GLU A 297 26.95 8.89 -7.75
C GLU A 297 28.02 8.97 -6.64
N THR A 298 27.78 9.76 -5.58
CA THR A 298 28.66 9.77 -4.41
C THR A 298 28.46 8.52 -3.53
N THR A 299 27.30 7.86 -3.65
CA THR A 299 27.07 6.50 -3.13
C THR A 299 27.44 5.42 -4.15
N TYR A 300 27.43 4.14 -3.79
CA TYR A 300 27.69 3.05 -4.74
C TYR A 300 26.46 2.71 -5.62
N GLY A 301 25.62 3.72 -5.90
CA GLY A 301 24.45 3.60 -6.75
C GLY A 301 24.83 3.44 -8.21
N ARG A 302 24.17 2.51 -8.92
CA ARG A 302 24.41 2.29 -10.35
C ARG A 302 23.19 2.70 -11.17
N HIS A 303 23.30 3.77 -11.93
CA HIS A 303 22.26 4.14 -12.90
C HIS A 303 22.17 3.06 -14.00
N VAL A 304 20.96 2.57 -14.29
CA VAL A 304 20.74 1.53 -15.32
C VAL A 304 19.81 1.93 -16.46
N GLY A 305 19.29 3.16 -16.46
CA GLY A 305 18.31 3.63 -17.42
C GLY A 305 16.94 2.93 -17.29
N TYR A 306 16.07 3.14 -18.27
CA TYR A 306 14.66 2.71 -18.17
C TYR A 306 14.39 1.27 -18.58
N ASP A 307 15.20 0.66 -19.44
CA ASP A 307 14.92 -0.67 -20.03
C ASP A 307 15.40 -1.84 -19.17
N LYS A 308 16.31 -1.56 -18.22
CA LYS A 308 16.93 -2.54 -17.33
C LYS A 308 16.19 -2.65 -16.00
N ASN A 309 16.54 -3.66 -15.21
CA ASN A 309 15.96 -3.89 -13.89
C ASN A 309 16.63 -2.98 -12.84
N ALA A 310 16.03 -1.81 -12.60
CA ALA A 310 16.34 -0.96 -11.45
C ALA A 310 15.68 -1.52 -10.18
N ARG A 311 16.40 -1.54 -9.05
CA ARG A 311 15.83 -1.84 -7.72
C ARG A 311 15.07 -0.64 -7.15
N VAL A 312 15.50 0.57 -7.50
CA VAL A 312 14.88 1.83 -7.08
C VAL A 312 14.55 2.70 -8.29
N ILE A 313 13.35 3.27 -8.35
CA ILE A 313 12.94 4.22 -9.38
C ILE A 313 12.59 5.54 -8.69
N PHE A 314 13.38 6.56 -8.96
CA PHE A 314 13.06 7.92 -8.53
C PHE A 314 12.14 8.56 -9.58
N VAL A 315 11.09 9.26 -9.15
CA VAL A 315 10.08 9.90 -9.99
C VAL A 315 10.01 11.38 -9.59
N HIS A 316 10.29 12.29 -10.51
CA HIS A 316 10.17 13.71 -10.21
C HIS A 316 8.69 14.07 -9.98
N VAL A 317 8.38 14.87 -8.95
CA VAL A 317 6.98 15.21 -8.61
C VAL A 317 6.22 15.91 -9.74
N SER A 318 6.90 16.62 -10.64
CA SER A 318 6.30 17.20 -11.86
C SER A 318 6.00 16.18 -12.97
N SER A 319 6.45 14.93 -12.84
CA SER A 319 6.30 13.87 -13.86
C SER A 319 5.12 12.91 -13.59
N PHE A 320 4.19 13.22 -12.67
CA PHE A 320 3.06 12.33 -12.38
C PHE A 320 2.11 12.13 -13.57
N GLU A 321 1.93 13.12 -14.44
CA GLU A 321 1.14 12.95 -15.66
C GLU A 321 1.72 11.87 -16.60
N THR A 322 3.05 11.73 -16.65
CA THR A 322 3.75 10.77 -17.51
C THR A 322 4.13 9.46 -16.81
N ILE A 323 3.80 9.29 -15.52
CA ILE A 323 4.26 8.14 -14.72
C ILE A 323 3.84 6.79 -15.32
N HIS A 324 2.67 6.75 -15.96
CA HIS A 324 2.13 5.59 -16.66
C HIS A 324 3.03 5.11 -17.81
N MET A 325 3.84 6.00 -18.40
CA MET A 325 4.77 5.72 -19.51
C MET A 325 6.09 5.09 -19.05
N ILE A 326 6.29 4.83 -17.75
CA ILE A 326 7.48 4.12 -17.26
C ILE A 326 7.52 2.71 -17.88
N PRO A 327 8.59 2.32 -18.59
CA PRO A 327 8.66 1.01 -19.22
C PRO A 327 8.44 -0.13 -18.23
N LYS A 328 7.56 -1.07 -18.60
CA LYS A 328 7.20 -2.25 -17.80
C LYS A 328 6.69 -1.91 -16.38
N LEU A 329 6.00 -0.78 -16.21
CA LEU A 329 5.50 -0.33 -14.90
C LEU A 329 4.66 -1.39 -14.17
N VAL A 330 3.77 -2.10 -14.88
CA VAL A 330 2.94 -3.16 -14.30
C VAL A 330 3.82 -4.25 -13.66
N ASN A 331 4.75 -4.83 -14.41
CA ASN A 331 5.65 -5.88 -13.93
C ASN A 331 6.51 -5.40 -12.75
N ARG A 332 6.97 -4.15 -12.79
CA ARG A 332 7.74 -3.51 -11.70
C ARG A 332 6.91 -3.37 -10.41
N ARG A 333 5.61 -3.08 -10.53
CA ARG A 333 4.66 -3.00 -9.41
C ARG A 333 4.18 -4.38 -8.94
N GLN A 334 4.11 -5.40 -9.79
CA GLN A 334 3.99 -6.81 -9.36
C GLN A 334 5.26 -7.32 -8.66
N GLY A 335 6.40 -6.65 -8.83
CA GLY A 335 7.67 -7.02 -8.20
C GLY A 335 8.43 -8.11 -8.95
N TYR A 336 8.15 -8.30 -10.24
CA TYR A 336 8.87 -9.22 -11.11
C TYR A 336 9.98 -8.49 -11.91
N PRO A 337 11.21 -9.03 -12.00
CA PRO A 337 11.72 -10.24 -11.34
C PRO A 337 12.25 -10.01 -9.91
N ARG A 338 12.24 -8.75 -9.44
CA ARG A 338 12.52 -8.38 -8.05
C ARG A 338 11.63 -7.19 -7.68
N MET A 339 11.22 -7.11 -6.42
CA MET A 339 10.49 -5.96 -5.88
C MET A 339 11.25 -4.66 -6.21
N VAL A 340 10.55 -3.69 -6.79
CA VAL A 340 11.08 -2.35 -7.12
C VAL A 340 10.51 -1.34 -6.13
N GLN A 341 11.34 -0.49 -5.54
CA GLN A 341 10.88 0.63 -4.72
C GLN A 341 10.75 1.88 -5.59
N PHE A 342 9.67 2.63 -5.42
CA PHE A 342 9.47 3.89 -6.12
C PHE A 342 9.53 5.03 -5.12
N TYR A 343 10.30 6.07 -5.42
CA TYR A 343 10.39 7.26 -4.59
C TYR A 343 10.06 8.50 -5.42
N THR A 344 9.28 9.43 -4.86
CA THR A 344 9.22 10.79 -5.40
C THR A 344 10.55 11.53 -5.15
N TYR A 345 10.77 12.65 -5.84
CA TYR A 345 11.75 13.66 -5.44
C TYR A 345 11.46 15.02 -6.09
N GLY A 346 12.15 16.06 -5.63
CA GLY A 346 12.04 17.42 -6.16
C GLY A 346 10.81 18.20 -5.66
N THR A 347 10.53 19.31 -6.32
CA THR A 347 9.44 20.25 -6.01
C THR A 347 8.60 20.57 -7.26
N SER A 348 7.35 20.98 -7.07
CA SER A 348 6.50 21.45 -8.16
C SER A 348 5.31 22.25 -7.64
N GLU A 349 4.98 23.36 -8.30
CA GLU A 349 3.89 24.25 -7.89
C GLU A 349 2.50 23.61 -8.01
N VAL A 350 2.33 22.64 -8.92
CA VAL A 350 1.06 21.91 -9.09
C VAL A 350 0.90 20.77 -8.08
N VAL A 351 1.93 20.46 -7.28
CA VAL A 351 1.92 19.39 -6.28
C VAL A 351 1.91 20.00 -4.86
N PRO A 352 1.00 19.58 -3.96
CA PRO A 352 1.00 20.06 -2.58
C PRO A 352 2.33 19.81 -1.87
N LYS A 353 2.84 20.82 -1.15
CA LYS A 353 4.17 20.79 -0.49
C LYS A 353 4.42 19.60 0.43
N VAL A 354 3.37 18.98 0.96
CA VAL A 354 3.46 17.77 1.79
C VAL A 354 4.03 16.57 1.03
N PHE A 355 3.96 16.55 -0.30
CA PHE A 355 4.50 15.51 -1.18
C PHE A 355 5.83 15.90 -1.87
N TRP A 356 6.42 17.04 -1.52
CA TRP A 356 7.74 17.45 -2.03
C TRP A 356 8.88 16.65 -1.38
N GLY A 357 10.02 16.60 -2.06
CA GLY A 357 11.18 15.85 -1.62
C GLY A 357 11.00 14.34 -1.74
N ILE A 358 11.89 13.58 -1.08
CA ILE A 358 11.98 12.13 -1.27
C ILE A 358 11.05 11.36 -0.35
N GLN A 359 10.04 10.70 -0.95
CA GLN A 359 9.00 9.94 -0.26
C GLN A 359 8.69 8.64 -1.01
N GLU A 360 8.39 7.54 -0.33
CA GLU A 360 8.05 6.28 -1.00
C GLU A 360 6.62 6.32 -1.57
N ILE A 361 6.47 5.84 -2.81
CA ILE A 361 5.18 5.63 -3.48
C ILE A 361 5.08 4.19 -3.98
N TYR A 362 3.87 3.74 -4.27
CA TYR A 362 3.56 2.36 -4.65
C TYR A 362 4.15 1.30 -3.68
N PRO A 363 3.98 1.43 -2.34
CA PRO A 363 4.68 0.58 -1.38
C PRO A 363 4.20 -0.88 -1.43
N CYS A 364 2.89 -1.12 -1.31
CA CYS A 364 2.29 -2.47 -1.28
C CYS A 364 0.80 -2.41 -1.70
N GLY A 365 0.14 -3.57 -1.76
CA GLY A 365 -1.31 -3.62 -1.97
C GLY A 365 -1.80 -3.15 -3.35
N GLY A 366 -3.08 -2.80 -3.46
CA GLY A 366 -3.63 -2.32 -4.72
C GLY A 366 -5.08 -1.82 -4.72
N VAL A 367 -5.45 -1.16 -5.82
CA VAL A 367 -6.79 -0.69 -6.14
C VAL A 367 -7.37 -1.56 -7.25
N VAL A 368 -8.61 -1.99 -7.10
CA VAL A 368 -9.30 -2.90 -8.04
C VAL A 368 -10.58 -2.28 -8.56
N THR A 369 -10.82 -2.42 -9.86
CA THR A 369 -12.10 -2.16 -10.51
C THR A 369 -12.45 -3.29 -11.49
N PHE A 370 -13.62 -3.22 -12.14
CA PHE A 370 -14.26 -4.34 -12.82
C PHE A 370 -14.88 -3.90 -14.15
N THR A 371 -14.83 -4.77 -15.16
CA THR A 371 -15.70 -4.66 -16.35
C THR A 371 -17.10 -5.22 -16.03
N PRO A 372 -18.16 -4.81 -16.79
CA PRO A 372 -19.49 -5.41 -16.65
C PRO A 372 -19.46 -6.93 -16.90
N HIS A 373 -18.67 -7.38 -17.88
CA HIS A 373 -18.55 -8.79 -18.25
C HIS A 373 -17.86 -9.65 -17.19
N ALA A 374 -16.97 -9.11 -16.35
CA ALA A 374 -16.42 -9.85 -15.21
C ALA A 374 -17.54 -10.36 -14.28
N PHE A 375 -18.55 -9.53 -14.01
CA PHE A 375 -19.74 -9.92 -13.23
C PHE A 375 -20.64 -10.90 -14.00
N LEU A 376 -20.88 -10.66 -15.29
CA LEU A 376 -21.78 -11.51 -16.11
C LEU A 376 -21.23 -12.93 -16.31
N LYS A 377 -19.93 -13.05 -16.57
CA LYS A 377 -19.27 -14.32 -16.94
C LYS A 377 -18.73 -15.10 -15.74
N SER A 378 -18.32 -14.39 -14.68
CA SER A 378 -17.67 -15.00 -13.50
C SER A 378 -18.24 -14.51 -12.16
N PRO A 379 -19.57 -14.43 -11.97
CA PRO A 379 -20.19 -13.78 -10.80
C PRO A 379 -19.72 -14.36 -9.46
N LEU A 380 -19.60 -15.69 -9.36
CA LEU A 380 -19.15 -16.36 -8.14
C LEU A 380 -17.69 -16.03 -7.80
N GLN A 381 -16.81 -15.99 -8.80
CA GLN A 381 -15.40 -15.65 -8.61
C GLN A 381 -15.25 -14.18 -8.21
N VAL A 382 -16.00 -13.27 -8.84
CA VAL A 382 -16.01 -11.85 -8.49
C VAL A 382 -16.50 -11.64 -7.06
N MET A 383 -17.58 -12.31 -6.67
CA MET A 383 -18.10 -12.28 -5.30
C MET A 383 -17.04 -12.75 -4.28
N ASP A 384 -16.31 -13.83 -4.56
CA ASP A 384 -15.30 -14.35 -3.63
C ASP A 384 -14.03 -13.50 -3.59
N VAL A 385 -13.60 -12.93 -4.71
CA VAL A 385 -12.48 -11.97 -4.75
C VAL A 385 -12.87 -10.65 -4.07
N LEU A 386 -14.11 -10.16 -4.20
CA LEU A 386 -14.61 -9.01 -3.43
C LEU A 386 -14.57 -9.26 -1.92
N LYS A 387 -15.03 -10.43 -1.44
CA LYS A 387 -14.90 -10.82 -0.03
C LYS A 387 -13.44 -10.88 0.44
N LYS A 388 -12.51 -11.31 -0.44
CA LYS A 388 -11.07 -11.32 -0.14
C LYS A 388 -10.49 -9.89 -0.10
N ILE A 389 -10.79 -9.04 -1.07
CA ILE A 389 -10.33 -7.63 -1.08
C ILE A 389 -10.83 -6.90 0.16
N HIS A 390 -12.12 -7.01 0.49
CA HIS A 390 -12.71 -6.34 1.66
C HIS A 390 -12.09 -6.76 3.00
N LYS A 391 -11.65 -8.01 3.12
CA LYS A 391 -10.96 -8.53 4.31
C LYS A 391 -9.45 -8.17 4.34
N HIS A 392 -8.90 -7.65 3.26
CA HIS A 392 -7.48 -7.41 3.10
C HIS A 392 -7.10 -5.95 3.47
N PRO A 393 -6.18 -5.70 4.42
CA PRO A 393 -5.90 -4.35 4.90
C PRO A 393 -5.23 -3.42 3.88
N LEU A 394 -4.53 -3.99 2.88
CA LEU A 394 -3.78 -3.25 1.85
C LEU A 394 -4.48 -3.16 0.48
N TRP A 395 -5.69 -3.70 0.33
CA TRP A 395 -6.38 -3.69 -0.96
C TRP A 395 -7.77 -3.06 -0.85
N ILE A 396 -8.16 -2.31 -1.88
CA ILE A 396 -9.49 -1.70 -1.98
C ILE A 396 -10.11 -1.99 -3.34
N SER A 397 -11.45 -1.99 -3.38
CA SER A 397 -12.20 -2.20 -4.62
C SER A 397 -13.27 -1.12 -4.81
N TYR A 398 -13.51 -0.77 -6.06
CA TYR A 398 -14.60 0.11 -6.45
C TYR A 398 -15.21 -0.28 -7.79
N ILE A 399 -16.43 0.16 -8.03
CA ILE A 399 -17.18 -0.02 -9.27
C ILE A 399 -17.54 1.38 -9.78
N LEU A 400 -17.30 1.64 -11.06
CA LEU A 400 -17.77 2.86 -11.71
C LEU A 400 -19.31 2.80 -11.85
N PRO A 401 -20.05 3.90 -11.66
CA PRO A 401 -21.48 3.94 -11.93
C PRO A 401 -21.86 3.40 -13.31
N GLN A 402 -21.10 3.74 -14.36
CA GLN A 402 -21.35 3.25 -15.71
C GLN A 402 -21.10 1.75 -15.87
N THR A 403 -20.17 1.16 -15.11
CA THR A 403 -19.99 -0.31 -15.06
C THR A 403 -21.23 -0.98 -14.48
N LEU A 404 -21.76 -0.45 -13.37
CA LEU A 404 -22.95 -1.00 -12.72
C LEU A 404 -24.21 -0.81 -13.57
N GLY A 405 -24.39 0.35 -14.19
CA GLY A 405 -25.52 0.61 -15.08
C GLY A 405 -25.51 -0.31 -16.31
N MET A 406 -24.34 -0.56 -16.89
CA MET A 406 -24.20 -1.49 -18.00
C MET A 406 -24.42 -2.94 -17.58
N LEU A 407 -23.89 -3.35 -16.43
CA LEU A 407 -24.23 -4.66 -15.84
C LEU A 407 -25.75 -4.80 -15.69
N ALA A 408 -26.42 -3.75 -15.21
CA ALA A 408 -27.87 -3.75 -15.07
C ALA A 408 -28.59 -3.89 -16.42
N LYS A 409 -28.25 -3.10 -17.44
CA LYS A 409 -28.84 -3.25 -18.80
C LYS A 409 -28.61 -4.64 -19.38
N LEU A 410 -27.36 -5.12 -19.42
CA LEU A 410 -27.02 -6.43 -19.98
C LEU A 410 -27.71 -7.58 -19.23
N SER A 411 -27.94 -7.44 -17.93
CA SER A 411 -28.66 -8.44 -17.12
C SER A 411 -30.18 -8.47 -17.32
N CYS A 412 -30.76 -7.40 -17.86
CA CYS A 412 -32.22 -7.19 -17.95
C CYS A 412 -32.75 -7.17 -19.40
N MET A 413 -31.86 -7.15 -20.40
CA MET A 413 -32.16 -7.13 -21.83
C MET A 413 -32.53 -8.53 -22.37
N ASN A 414 -33.82 -8.86 -22.33
CA ASN A 414 -34.38 -10.02 -23.03
C ASN A 414 -34.84 -9.65 -24.45
N GLY A 415 -33.92 -9.14 -25.28
CA GLY A 415 -34.18 -8.80 -26.69
C GLY A 415 -34.41 -7.30 -26.95
N ASP A 416 -35.40 -6.71 -26.27
CA ASP A 416 -35.69 -5.26 -26.36
C ASP A 416 -35.26 -4.52 -25.09
N GLY A 417 -34.78 -3.29 -25.26
CA GLY A 417 -34.11 -2.47 -24.23
C GLY A 417 -35.04 -1.97 -23.13
N ASP A 418 -35.50 -2.89 -22.28
CA ASP A 418 -36.55 -2.69 -21.30
C ASP A 418 -36.26 -1.54 -20.29
N PRO A 419 -37.05 -0.45 -20.27
CA PRO A 419 -36.86 0.68 -19.35
C PRO A 419 -37.21 0.33 -17.89
N LEU A 420 -37.73 -0.88 -17.62
CA LEU A 420 -38.24 -1.30 -16.31
C LEU A 420 -37.17 -1.89 -15.37
N ILE A 421 -35.88 -1.54 -15.51
CA ILE A 421 -34.79 -2.09 -14.67
C ILE A 421 -35.03 -1.82 -13.18
N LEU A 422 -35.40 -0.58 -12.81
CA LEU A 422 -35.72 -0.24 -11.42
C LEU A 422 -36.94 -1.02 -10.91
N LYS A 423 -37.97 -1.19 -11.76
CA LYS A 423 -39.15 -2.00 -11.42
C LYS A 423 -38.79 -3.47 -11.22
N LYS A 424 -37.93 -4.06 -12.05
CA LYS A 424 -37.41 -5.43 -11.87
C LYS A 424 -36.62 -5.58 -10.56
N TYR A 425 -35.93 -4.53 -10.11
CA TYR A 425 -35.31 -4.51 -8.79
C TYR A 425 -36.35 -4.41 -7.67
N ASP A 426 -37.30 -3.50 -7.77
CA ASP A 426 -38.37 -3.29 -6.79
C ASP A 426 -39.28 -4.55 -6.64
N GLU A 427 -39.44 -5.34 -7.71
CA GLU A 427 -40.13 -6.65 -7.74
C GLU A 427 -39.25 -7.83 -7.27
N GLY A 428 -37.97 -7.61 -6.96
CA GLY A 428 -37.04 -8.64 -6.49
C GLY A 428 -36.47 -9.57 -7.60
N HIS A 429 -36.64 -9.21 -8.87
CA HIS A 429 -36.20 -9.98 -10.04
C HIS A 429 -34.80 -9.58 -10.56
N PHE A 430 -34.13 -8.59 -9.96
CA PHE A 430 -32.80 -8.18 -10.39
C PHE A 430 -31.70 -9.22 -10.00
N PRO A 431 -30.97 -9.82 -10.96
CA PRO A 431 -30.08 -10.94 -10.67
C PRO A 431 -28.78 -10.55 -9.94
N TYR A 432 -28.39 -9.27 -9.95
CA TYR A 432 -27.17 -8.77 -9.32
C TYR A 432 -27.42 -8.00 -8.00
N THR A 433 -28.52 -8.30 -7.31
CA THR A 433 -28.82 -7.76 -5.96
C THR A 433 -27.67 -7.89 -4.97
N TRP A 434 -26.86 -8.96 -5.07
CA TRP A 434 -25.67 -9.15 -4.25
C TRP A 434 -24.58 -8.09 -4.49
N VAL A 435 -24.48 -7.52 -5.69
CA VAL A 435 -23.55 -6.40 -6.00
C VAL A 435 -24.03 -5.12 -5.34
N LEU A 436 -25.33 -4.82 -5.45
CA LEU A 436 -25.94 -3.65 -4.82
C LEU A 436 -25.82 -3.71 -3.28
N LYS A 437 -26.06 -4.89 -2.70
CA LYS A 437 -25.84 -5.16 -1.28
C LYS A 437 -24.36 -5.00 -0.88
N ALA A 438 -23.41 -5.42 -1.72
CA ALA A 438 -21.99 -5.20 -1.47
C ALA A 438 -21.61 -3.70 -1.50
N ILE A 439 -22.31 -2.87 -2.28
CA ILE A 439 -22.15 -1.41 -2.26
C ILE A 439 -22.70 -0.83 -0.96
N GLU A 440 -23.95 -1.18 -0.61
CA GLU A 440 -24.66 -0.74 0.60
C GLU A 440 -23.91 -1.10 1.90
N GLU A 441 -23.37 -2.32 2.01
CA GLU A 441 -22.54 -2.76 3.14
C GLU A 441 -21.12 -2.13 3.14
N GLY A 442 -20.76 -1.38 2.09
CA GLY A 442 -19.44 -0.80 1.90
C GLY A 442 -18.35 -1.88 1.73
N VAL A 443 -18.69 -3.02 1.14
CA VAL A 443 -17.75 -4.07 0.74
C VAL A 443 -16.93 -3.60 -0.48
N VAL A 444 -17.61 -2.92 -1.40
CA VAL A 444 -17.07 -2.24 -2.59
C VAL A 444 -17.64 -0.83 -2.66
N ALA A 445 -16.88 0.15 -3.13
CA ALA A 445 -17.40 1.52 -3.28
C ALA A 445 -18.01 1.75 -4.67
N LEU A 446 -19.07 2.55 -4.76
CA LEU A 446 -19.58 3.11 -6.02
C LEU A 446 -18.98 4.51 -6.19
N LEU A 447 -17.99 4.67 -7.06
CA LEU A 447 -17.28 5.95 -7.24
C LEU A 447 -16.62 6.09 -8.61
N THR A 448 -16.22 7.31 -8.92
CA THR A 448 -15.32 7.69 -10.02
C THR A 448 -14.07 8.37 -9.46
N SER A 449 -12.97 8.38 -10.23
CA SER A 449 -11.74 9.10 -9.90
C SER A 449 -11.99 10.60 -9.72
N PRO A 450 -11.20 11.30 -8.87
CA PRO A 450 -11.32 12.76 -8.75
C PRO A 450 -11.11 13.44 -10.10
N GLN A 451 -12.01 14.35 -10.46
CA GLN A 451 -11.80 15.22 -11.61
C GLN A 451 -10.94 16.41 -11.20
N LYS A 452 -10.06 16.86 -12.09
CA LYS A 452 -9.09 17.96 -11.86
C LYS A 452 -9.73 19.33 -11.61
N VAL A 453 -11.04 19.45 -11.77
CA VAL A 453 -11.79 20.69 -11.58
C VAL A 453 -12.12 20.88 -10.12
N LYS A 454 -11.90 22.11 -9.62
CA LYS A 454 -12.23 22.50 -8.26
C LYS A 454 -13.73 22.35 -7.99
N ASP A 455 -14.04 22.17 -6.70
CA ASP A 455 -15.36 22.26 -6.08
C ASP A 455 -16.23 21.00 -6.17
N GLY A 456 -16.24 20.24 -5.06
CA GLY A 456 -17.32 19.30 -4.76
C GLY A 456 -16.92 17.84 -4.60
N TRP A 457 -16.04 17.28 -5.44
CA TRP A 457 -15.76 15.82 -5.41
C TRP A 457 -15.37 15.32 -4.00
N ILE A 458 -14.43 16.01 -3.34
CA ILE A 458 -14.00 15.69 -1.97
C ILE A 458 -15.14 15.87 -0.95
N GLN A 459 -15.99 16.88 -1.12
CA GLN A 459 -17.13 17.11 -0.22
C GLN A 459 -18.24 16.07 -0.40
N ASN A 460 -18.46 15.60 -1.63
CA ASN A 460 -19.39 14.52 -1.93
C ASN A 460 -18.83 13.19 -1.40
N PHE A 461 -17.54 12.92 -1.62
CA PHE A 461 -16.83 11.76 -1.08
C PHE A 461 -16.91 11.68 0.46
N PHE A 462 -16.75 12.80 1.18
CA PHE A 462 -16.89 12.82 2.64
C PHE A 462 -18.34 12.80 3.15
N LYS A 463 -19.34 13.06 2.30
CA LYS A 463 -20.77 12.91 2.64
C LYS A 463 -21.32 11.52 2.34
N LEU A 464 -20.63 10.74 1.50
CA LEU A 464 -21.06 9.42 1.07
C LEU A 464 -20.95 8.38 2.21
N GLN A 465 -22.03 8.25 2.98
CA GLN A 465 -22.49 6.92 3.34
C GLN A 465 -22.70 6.11 2.05
N SER A 466 -22.46 4.80 2.08
CA SER A 466 -22.81 3.93 0.95
C SER A 466 -24.28 4.14 0.58
N PRO A 467 -24.61 4.43 -0.68
CA PRO A 467 -26.01 4.60 -1.08
C PRO A 467 -26.78 3.29 -0.84
N PRO A 468 -28.06 3.37 -0.43
CA PRO A 468 -28.96 2.22 -0.41
C PRO A 468 -28.93 1.46 -1.74
N ALA A 469 -29.17 0.15 -1.69
CA ALA A 469 -29.06 -0.72 -2.86
C ALA A 469 -29.89 -0.25 -4.07
N ARG A 470 -31.06 0.37 -3.83
CA ARG A 470 -31.92 0.95 -4.88
C ARG A 470 -31.31 2.22 -5.48
N ASP A 471 -30.90 3.16 -4.64
CA ASP A 471 -30.33 4.45 -5.05
C ASP A 471 -29.03 4.24 -5.82
N ALA A 472 -28.21 3.27 -5.41
CA ALA A 472 -27.00 2.85 -6.12
C ALA A 472 -27.28 2.41 -7.56
N LEU A 473 -28.39 1.70 -7.80
CA LEU A 473 -28.83 1.28 -9.12
C LEU A 473 -29.38 2.45 -9.95
N GLU A 474 -30.16 3.34 -9.33
CA GLU A 474 -30.72 4.53 -9.98
C GLU A 474 -29.61 5.51 -10.44
N ILE A 475 -28.65 5.81 -9.56
CA ILE A 475 -27.44 6.58 -9.89
C ILE A 475 -26.70 5.93 -11.06
N ALA A 476 -26.47 4.62 -11.01
CA ALA A 476 -25.70 3.90 -12.03
C ALA A 476 -26.38 3.88 -13.42
N ILE A 477 -27.71 3.79 -13.47
CA ILE A 477 -28.48 3.91 -14.72
C ILE A 477 -28.40 5.35 -15.25
N GLY A 478 -28.61 6.36 -14.39
CA GLY A 478 -28.51 7.77 -14.77
C GLY A 478 -27.14 8.13 -15.34
N ASP A 479 -26.06 7.81 -14.62
CA ASP A 479 -24.67 8.04 -15.03
C ASP A 479 -24.30 7.38 -16.38
N LEU A 480 -24.91 6.22 -16.68
CA LEU A 480 -24.71 5.52 -17.94
C LEU A 480 -25.46 6.23 -19.08
N GLU A 481 -26.73 6.54 -18.86
CA GLU A 481 -27.59 7.14 -19.89
C GLU A 481 -27.22 8.59 -20.19
N GLU A 482 -26.78 9.38 -19.21
CA GLU A 482 -26.23 10.71 -19.44
C GLU A 482 -24.96 10.64 -20.29
N LYS A 483 -24.00 9.78 -19.91
CA LYS A 483 -22.69 9.69 -20.57
C LYS A 483 -22.76 9.12 -21.98
N PHE A 484 -23.74 8.27 -22.28
CA PHE A 484 -23.87 7.59 -23.57
C PHE A 484 -25.16 7.91 -24.33
N LYS A 485 -25.87 8.98 -23.95
CA LYS A 485 -27.15 9.43 -24.55
C LYS A 485 -27.19 9.45 -26.08
N ASN A 486 -26.07 9.86 -26.68
CA ASN A 486 -25.91 10.06 -28.13
C ASN A 486 -25.12 8.94 -28.81
N THR A 487 -24.90 7.81 -28.13
CA THR A 487 -24.09 6.68 -28.63
C THR A 487 -24.96 5.46 -28.88
N PRO A 488 -24.83 4.77 -30.03
CA PRO A 488 -25.49 3.47 -30.25
C PRO A 488 -25.04 2.39 -29.25
N VAL A 489 -25.98 1.59 -28.73
CA VAL A 489 -25.75 0.59 -27.67
C VAL A 489 -24.61 -0.39 -27.99
N PHE A 490 -24.46 -0.80 -29.26
CA PHE A 490 -23.39 -1.73 -29.68
C PHE A 490 -21.96 -1.18 -29.47
N GLN A 491 -21.79 0.14 -29.33
CA GLN A 491 -20.49 0.78 -29.07
C GLN A 491 -20.20 0.91 -27.57
N TRP A 492 -21.20 0.79 -26.70
CA TRP A 492 -21.08 1.13 -25.28
C TRP A 492 -20.03 0.28 -24.57
N ASN A 493 -19.92 -1.03 -24.88
CA ASN A 493 -18.90 -1.91 -24.28
C ASN A 493 -17.48 -1.34 -24.42
N GLY A 494 -17.07 -0.99 -25.65
CA GLY A 494 -15.74 -0.44 -25.91
C GLY A 494 -15.52 0.97 -25.37
N LEU A 495 -16.59 1.75 -25.14
CA LEU A 495 -16.49 3.05 -24.48
C LEU A 495 -16.42 2.94 -22.95
N ILE A 496 -17.08 1.94 -22.36
CA ILE A 496 -17.02 1.67 -20.92
C ILE A 496 -15.65 1.13 -20.53
N GLU A 497 -15.05 0.23 -21.32
CA GLU A 497 -13.66 -0.20 -21.10
C GLU A 497 -12.70 1.00 -21.12
N LYS A 498 -12.83 1.89 -22.11
CA LYS A 498 -12.05 3.15 -22.16
C LYS A 498 -12.35 4.07 -20.97
N ALA A 499 -13.58 4.11 -20.48
CA ALA A 499 -13.94 4.89 -19.28
C ALA A 499 -13.29 4.31 -18.02
N ILE A 500 -13.26 2.98 -17.87
CA ILE A 500 -12.59 2.28 -16.77
C ILE A 500 -11.06 2.51 -16.85
N GLU A 501 -10.46 2.41 -18.04
CA GLU A 501 -9.05 2.76 -18.25
C GLU A 501 -8.76 4.21 -17.85
N SER A 502 -9.56 5.16 -18.32
CA SER A 502 -9.37 6.59 -18.05
C SER A 502 -9.55 6.93 -16.57
N ASP A 503 -10.53 6.33 -15.91
CA ASP A 503 -10.79 6.54 -14.49
C ASP A 503 -9.64 5.99 -13.63
N LEU A 504 -9.23 4.74 -13.86
CA LEU A 504 -8.12 4.13 -13.13
C LEU A 504 -6.76 4.79 -13.45
N LYS A 505 -6.60 5.38 -14.65
CA LYS A 505 -5.46 6.24 -15.02
C LYS A 505 -5.36 7.50 -14.17
N GLU A 506 -6.47 8.19 -13.91
CA GLU A 506 -6.45 9.36 -13.03
C GLU A 506 -6.34 8.91 -11.56
N MET A 507 -7.01 7.83 -11.16
CA MET A 507 -6.89 7.23 -9.82
C MET A 507 -5.45 6.88 -9.43
N GLN A 508 -4.60 6.41 -10.37
CA GLN A 508 -3.18 6.13 -10.11
C GLN A 508 -2.27 7.36 -10.09
N LYS A 509 -2.78 8.56 -10.43
CA LYS A 509 -2.08 9.86 -10.28
C LYS A 509 -2.39 10.54 -8.94
N GLU A 510 -3.45 10.12 -8.25
CA GLU A 510 -3.86 10.68 -6.97
C GLU A 510 -2.85 10.34 -5.87
N LEU A 511 -2.18 11.36 -5.32
CA LEU A 511 -1.06 11.18 -4.39
C LEU A 511 -1.44 10.44 -3.11
N ALA A 512 -2.68 10.62 -2.63
CA ALA A 512 -3.23 9.89 -1.49
C ALA A 512 -3.46 8.39 -1.75
N ILE A 513 -3.57 7.99 -3.03
CA ILE A 513 -3.69 6.61 -3.49
C ILE A 513 -2.29 6.06 -3.81
N MET A 514 -1.45 6.80 -4.54
CA MET A 514 -0.06 6.43 -4.87
C MET A 514 0.79 6.12 -3.64
N THR A 515 0.67 6.92 -2.57
CA THR A 515 1.43 6.72 -1.31
C THR A 515 0.97 5.49 -0.50
N LYS A 516 -0.12 4.82 -0.91
CA LYS A 516 -0.69 3.67 -0.21
C LYS A 516 -0.72 2.38 -1.02
N TYR A 517 -1.08 2.47 -2.30
CA TYR A 517 -1.44 1.31 -3.13
C TYR A 517 -0.50 1.16 -4.32
N ARG A 518 0.00 -0.06 -4.52
CA ARG A 518 1.03 -0.40 -5.51
C ARG A 518 0.47 -0.88 -6.84
N ARG A 519 -0.55 -1.73 -6.83
CA ARG A 519 -1.15 -2.31 -8.05
C ARG A 519 -2.48 -1.63 -8.38
N TYR A 520 -2.80 -1.57 -9.67
CA TYR A 520 -4.00 -0.91 -10.20
C TYR A 520 -4.59 -1.86 -11.23
N VAL A 521 -5.67 -2.54 -10.83
CA VAL A 521 -6.12 -3.79 -11.45
C VAL A 521 -7.53 -3.62 -12.01
N ILE A 522 -7.72 -4.02 -13.27
CA ILE A 522 -9.03 -4.14 -13.90
C ILE A 522 -9.34 -5.62 -14.07
N PHE A 523 -10.38 -6.09 -13.39
CA PHE A 523 -10.90 -7.44 -13.59
C PHE A 523 -11.81 -7.52 -14.81
N THR A 524 -11.54 -8.53 -15.63
CA THR A 524 -12.24 -8.80 -16.89
C THR A 524 -12.56 -10.29 -17.03
N SER A 525 -13.35 -10.68 -18.04
CA SER A 525 -13.57 -12.10 -18.38
C SER A 525 -12.51 -12.61 -19.37
N ASP A 526 -12.47 -13.93 -19.63
CA ASP A 526 -11.55 -14.50 -20.63
C ASP A 526 -11.97 -14.21 -22.09
N GLU A 527 -13.22 -13.79 -22.33
CA GLU A 527 -13.76 -13.55 -23.68
C GLU A 527 -13.54 -12.12 -24.18
N ASP A 528 -13.54 -11.12 -23.27
CA ASP A 528 -13.47 -9.69 -23.64
C ASP A 528 -12.09 -9.25 -24.15
N HIS A 529 -11.06 -10.07 -23.90
CA HIS A 529 -9.70 -9.74 -24.25
C HIS A 529 -9.17 -10.67 -25.33
N LYS A 530 -9.24 -10.16 -26.58
CA LYS A 530 -8.12 -10.35 -27.51
C LYS A 530 -6.84 -10.06 -26.72
N PRO A 531 -5.85 -10.96 -26.70
CA PRO A 531 -4.67 -10.79 -25.84
C PRO A 531 -3.89 -9.56 -26.30
N ARG A 532 -4.17 -8.41 -25.67
CA ARG A 532 -3.24 -7.28 -25.64
C ARG A 532 -1.96 -7.85 -25.05
N GLN A 533 -0.93 -8.03 -25.88
CA GLN A 533 0.29 -8.67 -25.42
C GLN A 533 0.81 -7.91 -24.20
N PRO A 534 1.31 -8.60 -23.15
CA PRO A 534 1.73 -7.96 -21.90
C PRO A 534 2.86 -6.93 -22.09
N GLU A 535 3.49 -6.91 -23.27
CA GLU A 535 4.48 -5.92 -23.68
C GLU A 535 3.89 -4.54 -24.01
N ILE A 536 2.56 -4.42 -24.22
CA ILE A 536 1.87 -3.18 -24.62
C ILE A 536 0.80 -2.79 -23.57
N ALA A 537 1.10 -2.98 -22.29
CA ALA A 537 0.39 -2.31 -21.19
C ALA A 537 0.85 -0.83 -21.08
N LEU A 538 0.64 -0.05 -22.15
CA LEU A 538 1.12 1.34 -22.35
C LEU A 538 0.74 2.32 -21.22
N ASP A 539 -0.31 1.96 -20.49
CA ASP A 539 -1.01 2.80 -19.53
C ASP A 539 -0.66 2.49 -18.07
N GLY A 540 0.22 1.51 -17.84
CA GLY A 540 0.54 1.08 -16.49
C GLY A 540 -0.68 0.52 -15.74
N LEU A 541 -1.62 -0.13 -16.41
CA LEU A 541 -2.80 -0.77 -15.79
C LEU A 541 -2.70 -2.29 -15.92
N GLU A 542 -3.06 -3.01 -14.85
CA GLU A 542 -3.03 -4.47 -14.79
C GLU A 542 -4.40 -5.04 -15.17
N TRP A 543 -4.54 -5.50 -16.41
CA TRP A 543 -5.73 -6.23 -16.85
C TRP A 543 -5.57 -7.72 -16.55
N VAL A 544 -6.48 -8.30 -15.78
CA VAL A 544 -6.37 -9.70 -15.35
C VAL A 544 -7.74 -10.37 -15.24
N ASN A 545 -7.82 -11.63 -15.63
CA ASN A 545 -9.01 -12.44 -15.37
C ASN A 545 -9.10 -12.76 -13.87
N VAL A 546 -10.31 -12.72 -13.31
CA VAL A 546 -10.59 -12.94 -11.88
C VAL A 546 -9.98 -14.26 -11.36
N SER A 547 -10.01 -15.34 -12.16
CA SER A 547 -9.44 -16.65 -11.80
C SER A 547 -7.91 -16.68 -11.75
N LYS A 548 -7.24 -15.78 -12.48
CA LYS A 548 -5.77 -15.70 -12.61
C LYS A 548 -5.16 -14.69 -11.63
N PHE A 549 -5.98 -13.92 -10.92
CA PHE A 549 -5.52 -12.90 -9.99
C PHE A 549 -4.90 -13.51 -8.72
N ASN A 550 -3.75 -12.96 -8.34
CA ASN A 550 -3.03 -13.28 -7.11
C ASN A 550 -2.62 -11.96 -6.43
N PHE A 551 -2.77 -11.89 -5.11
CA PHE A 551 -2.44 -10.70 -4.31
C PHE A 551 -0.92 -10.47 -4.17
N GLU A 552 -0.13 -11.54 -4.20
CA GLU A 552 1.36 -11.51 -4.15
C GLU A 552 1.97 -10.95 -2.85
N ASP A 553 1.21 -10.97 -1.75
CA ASP A 553 1.59 -10.45 -0.43
C ASP A 553 1.48 -11.51 0.70
N ASP A 554 1.32 -12.79 0.35
CA ASP A 554 1.19 -13.96 1.24
C ASP A 554 0.11 -13.84 2.34
N PHE A 555 -0.80 -12.86 2.26
CA PHE A 555 -1.90 -12.66 3.21
C PHE A 555 -2.94 -13.77 3.09
N TYR A 556 -3.24 -14.18 1.85
CA TYR A 556 -4.05 -15.35 1.55
C TYR A 556 -3.16 -16.53 1.21
N LEU A 557 -3.32 -17.62 1.96
CA LEU A 557 -2.71 -18.90 1.63
C LEU A 557 -3.23 -19.38 0.26
N LYS A 558 -2.31 -19.83 -0.58
CA LYS A 558 -2.60 -20.48 -1.86
C LYS A 558 -3.07 -21.92 -1.67
#